data_AF-A0AAF0E4I2-F1
#
_entry.id   AF-A0AAF0E4I2-F1
#
_cell.length_a   1.000
_cell.length_b   1.000
_cell.length_c   1.000
_cell.angle_alpha   90.00
_cell.angle_beta   90.00
_cell.angle_gamma   90.00
#
_symmetry.space_group_name_H-M   'P 1'
#
loop_
_entity.id
_entity.type
_entity.pdbx_description
1 polymer ?
#
loop_
_entity_poly.entity_id
_entity_poly.type
_entity_poly.pdbx_seq_one_letter_code
_entity_poly.pdbx_strand_id
1 'polypeptide(L)'
;MSSIQQAGGRSLIALIADEDSTTGFILAGIGDVNKEGDKNFFVVDNKTATGDIEEAFTRFTKEREDIAIVLINQHIADKIRPLVDKYNQAFPALLEIPSKDHPYDPAKDGVLKRVQKIFGE
;
A
#
# COMPACT_ATOMS: atom_id res chain seq x y z
N MET A 1 -18.67 0.99 -15.29
CA MET A 1 -19.13 1.79 -14.14
C MET A 1 -18.05 2.81 -13.85
N SER A 2 -18.39 4.09 -13.71
CA SER A 2 -17.38 5.16 -13.60
C SER A 2 -16.58 5.00 -12.30
N SER A 3 -15.26 5.19 -12.38
CA SER A 3 -14.33 5.19 -11.24
C SER A 3 -14.80 6.13 -10.12
N ILE A 4 -15.52 7.20 -10.47
CA ILE A 4 -16.11 8.17 -9.53
C ILE A 4 -17.14 7.51 -8.59
N GLN A 5 -17.90 6.51 -9.05
CA GLN A 5 -18.89 5.82 -8.23
C GLN A 5 -18.26 4.76 -7.31
N GLN A 6 -17.06 4.24 -7.66
CA GLN A 6 -16.25 3.41 -6.77
C GLN A 6 -15.51 4.23 -5.70
N ALA A 7 -15.31 5.53 -5.89
CA ALA A 7 -14.67 6.40 -4.89
C ALA A 7 -15.59 6.78 -3.72
N GLY A 8 -16.92 6.68 -3.89
CA GLY A 8 -17.88 7.07 -2.85
C GLY A 8 -17.69 6.26 -1.57
N GLY A 9 -17.40 6.94 -0.46
CA GLY A 9 -17.23 6.32 0.86
C GLY A 9 -15.79 5.94 1.24
N ARG A 10 -14.81 6.08 0.33
CA ARG A 10 -13.39 5.84 0.60
C ARG A 10 -12.69 7.13 1.00
N SER A 11 -12.24 7.22 2.24
CA SER A 11 -11.55 8.41 2.77
C SER A 11 -10.24 8.11 3.48
N LEU A 12 -9.95 6.85 3.80
CA LEU A 12 -8.81 6.48 4.60
C LEU A 12 -7.60 6.12 3.75
N ILE A 13 -6.41 6.42 4.28
CA ILE A 13 -5.13 5.96 3.74
C ILE A 13 -4.67 4.82 4.63
N ALA A 14 -4.34 3.67 4.04
CA ALA A 14 -3.75 2.56 4.75
C ALA A 14 -2.25 2.46 4.50
N LEU A 15 -1.53 1.87 5.45
CA LEU A 15 -0.06 1.83 5.44
C LEU A 15 0.47 0.44 5.77
N ILE A 16 1.41 -0.05 4.95
CA ILE A 16 2.19 -1.27 5.20
C ILE A 16 3.66 -0.86 5.16
N ALA A 17 4.25 -0.60 6.31
CA ALA A 17 5.55 0.07 6.36
C ALA A 17 6.39 -0.33 7.57
N ASP A 18 7.68 0.00 7.53
CA ASP A 18 8.56 -0.11 8.69
C ASP A 18 8.15 0.84 9.83
N GLU A 19 8.73 0.64 11.01
CA GLU A 19 8.38 1.38 12.22
C GLU A 19 8.62 2.89 12.07
N ASP A 20 9.74 3.27 11.46
CA ASP A 20 10.12 4.67 11.25
C ASP A 20 9.12 5.38 10.31
N SER A 21 8.80 4.76 9.18
CA SER A 21 7.81 5.28 8.23
C SER A 21 6.42 5.36 8.87
N THR A 22 6.01 4.29 9.55
CA THR A 22 4.70 4.22 10.21
C THR A 22 4.52 5.31 11.24
N THR A 23 5.54 5.54 12.06
CA THR A 23 5.52 6.63 13.04
C THR A 23 5.34 7.99 12.38
N GLY A 24 6.09 8.28 11.31
CA GLY A 24 5.98 9.55 10.59
C GLY A 24 4.58 9.79 10.00
N PHE A 25 4.00 8.76 9.40
CA PHE A 25 2.67 8.86 8.80
C PHE A 25 1.55 8.97 9.85
N ILE A 26 1.64 8.24 10.97
CA ILE A 26 0.66 8.37 12.06
C ILE A 26 0.70 9.80 12.64
N LEU A 27 1.90 10.39 12.77
CA LEU A 27 2.04 11.80 13.19
C LEU A 27 1.43 12.80 12.19
N ALA A 28 1.41 12.45 10.89
CA ALA A 28 0.72 13.23 9.87
C ALA A 28 -0.82 13.10 9.94
N GLY A 29 -1.35 12.25 10.83
CA GLY A 29 -2.77 12.12 11.10
C GLY A 29 -3.49 11.09 10.22
N ILE A 30 -2.76 10.17 9.56
CA ILE A 30 -3.43 9.12 8.75
C ILE A 30 -3.95 7.96 9.59
N GLY A 31 -3.44 7.78 10.82
CA GLY A 31 -3.75 6.62 11.65
C GLY A 31 -5.21 6.63 12.12
N ASP A 32 -5.93 5.56 11.80
CA ASP A 32 -7.33 5.35 12.20
C ASP A 32 -7.50 3.94 12.79
N VAL A 33 -8.31 3.86 13.84
CA VAL A 33 -8.69 2.60 14.48
C VAL A 33 -10.20 2.57 14.55
N ASN A 34 -10.81 1.62 13.84
CA ASN A 34 -12.26 1.50 13.81
C ASN A 34 -12.81 0.99 15.15
N LYS A 35 -14.15 0.93 15.27
CA LYS A 35 -14.83 0.47 16.49
C LYS A 35 -14.54 -0.99 16.87
N GLU A 36 -14.10 -1.80 15.90
CA GLU A 36 -13.76 -3.22 16.07
C GLU A 36 -12.29 -3.39 16.48
N GLY A 37 -11.52 -2.30 16.54
CA GLY A 37 -10.10 -2.31 16.86
C GLY A 37 -9.19 -2.47 15.64
N ASP A 38 -9.76 -2.45 14.44
CA ASP A 38 -9.03 -2.62 13.20
C ASP A 38 -8.29 -1.35 12.81
N LYS A 39 -6.99 -1.50 12.66
CA LYS A 39 -6.07 -0.43 12.30
C LYS A 39 -5.95 -0.36 10.78
N ASN A 40 -5.80 0.84 10.25
CA ASN A 40 -5.43 1.06 8.85
C ASN A 40 -3.91 1.02 8.61
N PHE A 41 -3.11 0.57 9.57
CA PHE A 41 -1.67 0.44 9.40
C PHE A 41 -1.16 -0.91 9.91
N PHE A 42 -0.16 -1.44 9.22
CA PHE A 42 0.55 -2.66 9.57
C PHE A 42 2.05 -2.39 9.60
N VAL A 43 2.64 -2.53 10.79
CA VAL A 43 4.07 -2.31 11.00
C VAL A 43 4.82 -3.59 10.64
N VAL A 44 5.78 -3.49 9.73
CA VAL A 44 6.62 -4.59 9.27
C VAL A 44 8.00 -4.46 9.89
N ASP A 45 8.43 -5.51 10.57
CA ASP A 45 9.79 -5.65 11.07
C ASP A 45 10.56 -6.76 10.33
N ASN A 46 11.80 -7.01 10.75
CA ASN A 46 12.63 -8.07 10.18
C ASN A 46 12.17 -9.50 10.54
N LYS A 47 11.24 -9.64 11.49
CA LYS A 47 10.72 -10.93 11.97
C LYS A 47 9.35 -11.26 11.39
N THR A 48 8.68 -10.26 10.81
CA THR A 48 7.35 -10.37 10.22
C THR A 48 7.39 -11.35 9.06
N ALA A 49 6.51 -12.35 9.09
CA ALA A 49 6.47 -13.36 8.05
C ALA A 49 5.85 -12.78 6.76
N THR A 50 6.28 -13.27 5.61
CA THR A 50 5.72 -12.85 4.32
C THR A 50 4.20 -13.08 4.26
N GLY A 51 3.71 -14.16 4.87
CA GLY A 51 2.27 -14.46 4.93
C GLY A 51 1.46 -13.37 5.64
N ASP A 52 1.99 -12.80 6.73
CA ASP A 52 1.30 -11.73 7.46
C ASP A 52 1.20 -10.45 6.60
N ILE A 53 2.22 -10.17 5.79
CA ILE A 53 2.23 -9.04 4.84
C ILE A 53 1.20 -9.27 3.73
N GLU A 54 1.09 -10.49 3.21
CA GLU A 54 0.09 -10.86 2.19
C GLU A 54 -1.35 -10.72 2.72
N GLU A 55 -1.57 -11.14 3.96
CA GLU A 55 -2.86 -11.02 4.65
C GLU A 55 -3.21 -9.53 4.84
N ALA A 56 -2.29 -8.73 5.38
CA ALA A 56 -2.49 -7.29 5.56
C ALA A 56 -2.77 -6.58 4.22
N PHE A 57 -2.02 -6.92 3.17
CA PHE A 57 -2.24 -6.38 1.83
C PHE A 57 -3.63 -6.75 1.30
N THR A 58 -4.04 -8.01 1.43
CA THR A 58 -5.35 -8.48 0.98
C THR A 58 -6.48 -7.79 1.74
N ARG A 59 -6.33 -7.64 3.05
CA ARG A 59 -7.28 -6.94 3.93
C ARG A 59 -7.48 -5.49 3.50
N PHE A 60 -6.40 -4.75 3.31
CA PHE A 60 -6.47 -3.33 2.93
C PHE A 60 -6.93 -3.11 1.49
N THR A 61 -6.71 -4.08 0.59
CA THR A 61 -7.06 -3.92 -0.83
C THR A 61 -8.42 -4.49 -1.21
N LYS A 62 -8.92 -5.52 -0.51
CA LYS A 62 -10.16 -6.23 -0.89
C LYS A 62 -11.26 -6.21 0.16
N GLU A 63 -10.91 -6.29 1.44
CA GLU A 63 -11.90 -6.47 2.51
C GLU A 63 -12.42 -5.13 3.05
N ARG A 64 -11.56 -4.11 3.06
CA ARG A 64 -11.86 -2.77 3.54
C ARG A 64 -12.37 -1.86 2.42
N GLU A 65 -13.63 -1.47 2.47
CA GLU A 65 -14.26 -0.61 1.45
C GLU A 65 -14.08 0.91 1.68
N ASP A 66 -13.52 1.30 2.81
CA ASP A 66 -13.31 2.69 3.25
C ASP A 66 -11.89 3.23 2.96
N ILE A 67 -10.98 2.36 2.48
CA ILE A 67 -9.61 2.72 2.10
C ILE A 67 -9.59 3.23 0.66
N ALA A 68 -9.03 4.42 0.47
CA ALA A 68 -8.82 5.06 -0.82
C ALA A 68 -7.42 4.79 -1.39
N ILE A 69 -6.40 4.79 -0.52
CA ILE A 69 -4.99 4.70 -0.89
C ILE A 69 -4.31 3.70 0.04
N VAL A 70 -3.49 2.80 -0.51
CA VAL A 70 -2.58 1.93 0.25
C VAL A 70 -1.15 2.38 -0.06
N LEU A 71 -0.44 2.82 0.98
CA LEU A 71 0.98 3.11 0.95
C LEU A 71 1.75 1.88 1.42
N ILE A 72 2.75 1.46 0.66
CA ILE A 72 3.62 0.34 1.03
C ILE A 72 5.09 0.72 0.79
N ASN A 73 6.01 0.40 1.72
CA ASN A 73 7.42 0.62 1.38
C ASN A 73 7.83 -0.33 0.24
N GLN A 74 8.59 0.18 -0.73
CA GLN A 74 9.01 -0.59 -1.92
C GLN A 74 9.75 -1.90 -1.55
N HIS A 75 10.63 -1.85 -0.55
CA HIS A 75 11.37 -3.03 -0.10
C HIS A 75 10.46 -4.11 0.55
N ILE A 76 9.30 -3.71 1.09
CA ILE A 76 8.28 -4.63 1.61
C ILE A 76 7.44 -5.18 0.45
N ALA A 77 7.07 -4.31 -0.50
CA ALA A 77 6.36 -4.71 -1.72
C ALA A 77 7.13 -5.78 -2.51
N ASP A 78 8.47 -5.71 -2.53
CA ASP A 78 9.35 -6.72 -3.12
C ASP A 78 9.13 -8.13 -2.52
N LYS A 79 8.81 -8.24 -1.23
CA LYS A 79 8.55 -9.55 -0.57
C LYS A 79 7.27 -10.21 -1.09
N ILE A 80 6.29 -9.41 -1.51
CA ILE A 80 4.97 -9.86 -2.01
C ILE A 80 4.74 -9.44 -3.46
N ARG A 81 5.82 -9.28 -4.23
CA ARG A 81 5.80 -8.77 -5.61
C ARG A 81 4.75 -9.45 -6.52
N PRO A 82 4.54 -10.79 -6.45
CA PRO A 82 3.49 -11.43 -7.25
C PRO A 82 2.07 -10.95 -6.95
N LEU A 83 1.75 -10.54 -5.71
CA LEU A 83 0.44 -10.00 -5.35
C LEU A 83 0.30 -8.55 -5.85
N VAL A 84 1.34 -7.74 -5.63
CA VAL A 84 1.40 -6.33 -6.04
C VAL A 84 1.24 -6.20 -7.56
N ASP A 85 1.99 -6.98 -8.35
CA ASP A 85 1.94 -6.91 -9.81
C ASP A 85 0.59 -7.38 -10.39
N LYS A 86 -0.08 -8.32 -9.70
CA LYS A 86 -1.43 -8.79 -10.07
C LYS A 86 -2.52 -7.78 -9.71
N TYR A 87 -2.24 -6.84 -8.81
CA TYR A 87 -3.21 -5.83 -8.38
C TYR A 87 -3.42 -4.79 -9.49
N ASN A 88 -4.62 -4.79 -10.06
CA ASN A 88 -5.00 -3.95 -11.20
C ASN A 88 -6.30 -3.17 -10.97
N GLN A 89 -6.77 -3.15 -9.73
CA GLN A 89 -7.99 -2.42 -9.37
C GLN A 89 -7.67 -0.93 -9.27
N ALA A 90 -8.66 -0.09 -9.61
CA ALA A 90 -8.52 1.37 -9.52
C ALA A 90 -8.56 1.86 -8.07
N PHE A 91 -9.27 1.14 -7.19
CA PHE A 91 -9.40 1.45 -5.78
C PHE A 91 -9.25 0.20 -4.91
N PRO A 92 -8.56 0.33 -3.76
CA PRO A 92 -7.70 1.45 -3.39
C PRO A 92 -6.48 1.65 -4.32
N ALA A 93 -6.01 2.88 -4.46
CA ALA A 93 -4.79 3.17 -5.22
C ALA A 93 -3.56 2.66 -4.44
N LEU A 94 -2.73 1.85 -5.09
CA LEU A 94 -1.51 1.31 -4.49
C LEU A 94 -0.30 2.17 -4.86
N LEU A 95 0.42 2.69 -3.86
CA LEU A 95 1.64 3.48 -4.06
C LEU A 95 2.80 2.89 -3.28
N GLU A 96 3.91 2.66 -3.99
CA GLU A 96 5.19 2.25 -3.40
C GLU A 96 5.99 3.49 -2.98
N ILE A 97 6.43 3.54 -1.73
CA ILE A 97 7.22 4.65 -1.17
C ILE A 97 8.61 4.17 -0.74
N PRO A 98 9.63 5.05 -0.75
CA PRO A 98 10.91 4.73 -0.13
C PRO A 98 10.76 4.52 1.39
N SER A 99 11.81 4.01 2.01
CA SER A 99 11.97 4.12 3.46
C SER A 99 13.30 4.77 3.82
N LYS A 100 13.53 4.98 5.11
CA LYS A 100 14.73 5.66 5.62
C LYS A 100 16.03 5.00 5.16
N ASP A 101 16.07 3.66 5.23
CA ASP A 101 17.27 2.87 4.89
C ASP A 101 17.27 2.36 3.45
N HIS A 102 16.10 2.35 2.80
CA HIS A 102 15.91 1.79 1.47
C HIS A 102 15.43 2.87 0.49
N PRO A 103 16.34 3.47 -0.30
CA PRO A 103 15.97 4.46 -1.29
C PRO A 103 15.09 3.86 -2.39
N TYR A 104 14.30 4.71 -3.04
CA TYR A 104 13.40 4.31 -4.11
C TYR A 104 14.16 3.94 -5.38
N ASP A 105 13.84 2.78 -5.94
CA ASP A 105 14.32 2.28 -7.23
C ASP A 105 13.19 2.34 -8.28
N PRO A 106 13.27 3.26 -9.26
CA PRO A 106 12.27 3.38 -10.32
C PRO A 106 12.12 2.12 -11.18
N ALA A 107 13.18 1.30 -11.29
CA ALA A 107 13.16 0.10 -12.11
C ALA A 107 12.33 -1.04 -11.50
N LYS A 108 11.92 -0.91 -10.23
CA LYS A 108 11.11 -1.91 -9.54
C LYS A 108 9.62 -1.56 -9.46
N ASP A 109 9.28 -0.29 -9.66
CA ASP A 109 7.90 0.19 -9.53
C ASP A 109 7.02 -0.24 -10.72
N GLY A 110 5.88 -0.86 -10.40
CA GLY A 110 4.93 -1.35 -11.39
C GLY A 110 4.25 -0.25 -12.21
N VAL A 111 4.02 0.94 -11.64
CA VAL A 111 3.43 2.09 -12.33
C VAL A 111 4.42 2.68 -13.33
N LEU A 112 5.67 2.90 -12.92
CA LEU A 112 6.71 3.44 -13.81
C LEU A 112 7.02 2.49 -14.97
N LYS A 113 7.06 1.18 -14.73
CA LYS A 113 7.17 0.18 -15.82
C LYS A 113 6.04 0.28 -16.84
N ARG A 114 4.80 0.54 -16.39
CA ARG A 114 3.65 0.73 -17.29
C ARG A 114 3.79 2.01 -18.09
N VAL A 115 4.24 3.09 -17.45
CA VAL A 115 4.51 4.38 -18.11
C VAL A 115 5.61 4.22 -19.17
N GLN A 116 6.74 3.59 -18.83
CA GLN A 116 7.84 3.34 -19.78
C GLN A 116 7.38 2.52 -21.00
N LYS A 117 6.59 1.46 -20.79
CA LYS A 117 5.98 0.69 -21.89
C LYS A 117 5.08 1.51 -22.81
N ILE A 118 4.38 2.53 -22.27
CA ILE A 118 3.54 3.43 -23.06
C ILE A 118 4.42 4.43 -23.85
N PHE A 119 5.54 4.85 -23.27
CA PHE A 119 6.48 5.79 -23.91
C PHE A 119 7.50 5.11 -24.84
N GLY A 120 7.51 3.78 -24.95
CA GLY A 120 8.20 3.05 -26.02
C GLY A 120 9.70 2.81 -25.79
N GLU A 121 10.12 2.65 -24.53
CA GLU A 121 11.38 1.97 -24.19
C GLU A 121 11.13 0.56 -23.62
#